data_AF-A0A969FP86-F1
#
_entry.id   AF-A0A969FP86-F1
#
_cell.length_a   1.000
_cell.length_b   1.000
_cell.length_c   1.000
_cell.angle_alpha   90.00
_cell.angle_beta   90.00
_cell.angle_gamma   90.00
#
_symmetry.space_group_name_H-M   'P 1'
#
loop_
_entity.id
_entity.type
_entity.pdbx_description
1 polymer ?
#
loop_
_entity_poly.entity_id
_entity_poly.type
_entity_poly.pdbx_seq_one_letter_code
_entity_poly.pdbx_strand_id
1 'polypeptide(L)'
;MPIGLMAAALGVLFLAANPSDTDPLRIDRELRIIREAIERGRHRGALDLDIRTAATVHDLRRAMLEKDYAIIHISGHGESEGLILEDERGRSLEVPKQALAKLFARHAAKGHLRCVLLNACWSSSIGELPEMKGLYAIGMQGPISDSGALEFSRGFYDAIGAGEDIAAAY
;
A
#
# COMPACT_ATOMS: atom_id res chain seq x y z
N MET A 1 32.49 -21.91 8.97
CA MET A 1 31.99 -20.54 8.74
C MET A 1 30.55 -20.67 8.31
N PRO A 2 29.54 -20.16 9.05
CA PRO A 2 28.18 -20.26 8.59
C PRO A 2 27.97 -19.20 7.49
N ILE A 3 27.39 -19.66 6.38
CA ILE A 3 26.90 -18.83 5.30
C ILE A 3 25.82 -17.93 5.92
N GLY A 4 26.08 -16.62 5.92
CA GLY A 4 25.13 -15.63 6.42
C GLY A 4 23.83 -15.74 5.66
N LEU A 5 22.77 -16.16 6.35
CA LEU A 5 21.40 -16.00 5.88
C LEU A 5 21.21 -14.50 5.66
N MET A 6 21.19 -14.04 4.41
CA MET A 6 20.72 -12.68 4.13
C MET A 6 19.30 -12.61 4.70
N ALA A 7 19.04 -11.63 5.56
CA ALA A 7 17.68 -11.39 6.04
C ALA A 7 16.77 -11.27 4.81
N ALA A 8 15.65 -12.01 4.80
CA ALA A 8 14.73 -11.99 3.67
C ALA A 8 14.29 -10.54 3.40
N ALA A 9 14.33 -10.13 2.13
CA ALA A 9 13.91 -8.80 1.74
C ALA A 9 12.45 -8.57 2.16
N LEU A 10 12.17 -7.41 2.74
CA LEU A 10 10.84 -6.96 3.12
C LEU A 10 10.02 -6.74 1.85
N GLY A 11 9.03 -7.60 1.63
CA GLY A 11 8.10 -7.49 0.52
C GLY A 11 7.16 -6.30 0.66
N VAL A 12 7.12 -5.44 -0.35
CA VAL A 12 6.19 -4.32 -0.47
C VAL A 12 5.35 -4.52 -1.74
N LEU A 13 4.03 -4.51 -1.61
CA LEU A 13 3.12 -4.47 -2.74
C LEU A 13 2.59 -3.04 -2.89
N PHE A 14 2.91 -2.39 -4.00
CA PHE A 14 2.29 -1.13 -4.40
C PHE A 14 1.22 -1.41 -5.46
N LEU A 15 -0.02 -1.10 -5.13
CA LEU A 15 -1.15 -1.12 -6.06
C LEU A 15 -1.62 0.30 -6.30
N ALA A 16 -1.91 0.62 -7.57
CA ALA A 16 -2.53 1.87 -7.93
C ALA A 16 -3.65 1.67 -8.95
N ALA A 17 -4.77 2.34 -8.70
CA ALA A 17 -5.89 2.43 -9.62
C ALA A 17 -6.10 3.88 -10.02
N ASN A 18 -6.30 4.12 -11.33
CA ASN A 18 -6.57 5.45 -11.86
C ASN A 18 -7.64 5.35 -12.94
N PRO A 19 -8.89 5.02 -12.56
CA PRO A 19 -9.94 4.74 -13.52
C PRO A 19 -10.23 5.91 -14.45
N SER A 20 -10.54 5.60 -15.70
CA SER A 20 -10.71 6.58 -16.79
C SER A 20 -11.90 7.53 -16.62
N ASP A 21 -12.85 7.20 -15.75
CA ASP A 21 -14.05 7.96 -15.40
C ASP A 21 -13.90 8.76 -14.09
N THR A 22 -12.68 8.91 -13.57
CA THR A 22 -12.35 9.68 -12.36
C THR A 22 -11.38 10.83 -12.64
N ASP A 23 -11.17 11.70 -11.66
CA ASP A 23 -10.15 12.74 -11.76
C ASP A 23 -8.75 12.10 -11.88
N PRO A 24 -7.94 12.47 -12.88
CA PRO A 24 -6.66 11.79 -13.12
C PRO A 24 -5.64 11.98 -12.00
N LEU A 25 -5.16 10.87 -11.44
CA LEU A 25 -4.06 10.87 -10.47
C LEU A 25 -2.69 10.74 -11.14
N ARG A 26 -1.67 11.37 -10.55
CA ARG A 26 -0.28 11.31 -11.03
C ARG A 26 0.48 10.12 -10.43
N ILE A 27 -0.04 8.90 -10.62
CA ILE A 27 0.52 7.65 -10.05
C ILE A 27 2.01 7.47 -10.37
N ASP A 28 2.45 7.79 -11.59
CA ASP A 28 3.86 7.69 -11.98
C ASP A 28 4.79 8.58 -11.12
N ARG A 29 4.27 9.71 -10.65
CA ARG A 29 5.03 10.63 -9.79
C ARG A 29 5.23 10.01 -8.40
N GLU A 30 4.21 9.34 -7.88
CA GLU A 30 4.29 8.63 -6.61
C GLU A 30 5.26 7.44 -6.72
N LEU A 31 5.10 6.62 -7.74
CA LEU A 31 5.99 5.48 -8.01
C LEU A 31 7.45 5.91 -8.11
N ARG A 32 7.73 7.01 -8.83
CA ARG A 32 9.09 7.56 -8.91
C ARG A 32 9.63 7.95 -7.53
N ILE A 33 8.83 8.61 -6.71
CA ILE A 33 9.22 9.03 -5.36
C ILE A 33 9.53 7.82 -4.48
N ILE A 34 8.67 6.80 -4.50
CA ILE A 34 8.87 5.56 -3.74
C ILE A 34 10.16 4.85 -4.17
N ARG A 35 10.38 4.71 -5.49
CA ARG A 35 11.61 4.10 -6.02
C ARG A 35 12.86 4.88 -5.60
N GLU A 36 12.85 6.20 -5.74
CA GLU A 36 13.97 7.06 -5.33
C GLU A 36 14.27 6.92 -3.83
N ALA A 37 13.25 6.87 -2.97
CA ALA A 37 13.40 6.70 -1.53
C ALA A 37 14.04 5.34 -1.19
N ILE A 38 13.55 4.28 -1.82
CA ILE A 38 14.07 2.92 -1.66
C ILE A 38 15.53 2.82 -2.15
N GLU A 39 15.85 3.40 -3.30
CA GLU A 39 17.20 3.35 -3.89
C GLU A 39 18.25 4.14 -3.08
N ARG A 40 17.84 5.27 -2.48
CA ARG A 40 18.70 6.08 -1.60
C ARG A 40 18.90 5.45 -0.22
N GLY A 41 17.98 4.57 0.20
CA GLY A 41 18.01 3.88 1.47
C GLY A 41 19.32 3.10 1.68
N ARG A 42 19.83 3.15 2.92
CA ARG A 42 21.02 2.37 3.32
C ARG A 42 20.82 0.86 3.10
N HIS A 43 19.56 0.42 3.12
CA HIS A 43 19.15 -0.97 2.95
C HIS A 43 18.38 -1.21 1.65
N ARG A 44 18.75 -0.55 0.55
CA ARG A 44 18.09 -0.68 -0.77
C ARG A 44 17.90 -2.12 -1.30
N GLY A 45 18.76 -3.06 -0.90
CA GLY A 45 18.64 -4.49 -1.26
C GLY A 45 17.70 -5.30 -0.35
N ALA A 46 17.16 -4.67 0.69
CA ALA A 46 16.27 -5.30 1.67
C ALA A 46 14.80 -4.97 1.42
N LEU A 47 14.45 -4.21 0.39
CA LEU A 47 13.07 -3.94 -0.02
C LEU A 47 12.81 -4.58 -1.37
N ASP A 48 11.77 -5.40 -1.44
CA ASP A 48 11.34 -6.04 -2.67
C ASP A 48 9.96 -5.48 -3.08
N LEU A 49 10.00 -4.48 -3.95
CA LEU A 49 8.85 -3.72 -4.40
C LEU A 49 8.19 -4.37 -5.61
N ASP A 50 6.99 -4.91 -5.40
CA ASP A 50 6.10 -5.36 -6.46
C ASP A 50 5.08 -4.27 -6.81
N ILE A 51 4.86 -4.04 -8.11
CA ILE A 51 4.00 -2.94 -8.61
C ILE A 51 2.89 -3.49 -9.48
N ARG A 52 1.67 -3.06 -9.19
CA ARG A 52 0.46 -3.30 -9.98
C ARG A 52 -0.26 -1.98 -10.22
N THR A 53 -0.18 -1.46 -11.43
CA THR A 53 -0.97 -0.30 -11.87
C THR A 53 -2.21 -0.77 -12.62
N ALA A 54 -3.16 0.14 -12.84
CA ALA A 54 -4.48 -0.23 -13.37
C ALA A 54 -5.13 -1.36 -12.53
N ALA A 55 -4.96 -1.25 -11.20
CA ALA A 55 -5.19 -2.35 -10.29
C ALA A 55 -6.69 -2.67 -10.15
N THR A 56 -7.03 -3.93 -10.40
CA THR A 56 -8.35 -4.49 -10.11
C THR A 56 -8.36 -5.20 -8.75
N VAL A 57 -9.57 -5.55 -8.27
CA VAL A 57 -9.72 -6.46 -7.10
C VAL A 57 -9.04 -7.80 -7.34
N HIS A 58 -9.04 -8.29 -8.58
CA HIS A 58 -8.40 -9.55 -8.93
C HIS A 58 -6.88 -9.46 -8.84
N ASP A 59 -6.28 -8.32 -9.18
CA ASP A 59 -4.83 -8.12 -9.07
C ASP A 59 -4.39 -8.06 -7.61
N LEU A 60 -5.10 -7.32 -6.76
CA LEU A 60 -4.86 -7.29 -5.32
C LEU A 60 -4.94 -8.71 -4.74
N ARG A 61 -6.04 -9.44 -5.02
CA ARG A 61 -6.23 -10.79 -4.49
C ARG A 61 -5.15 -11.77 -4.99
N ARG A 62 -4.80 -11.71 -6.28
CA ARG A 62 -3.79 -12.60 -6.88
C ARG A 62 -2.40 -12.33 -6.31
N ALA A 63 -1.99 -11.06 -6.26
CA ALA A 63 -0.70 -10.68 -5.70
C ALA A 63 -0.54 -11.23 -4.27
N MET A 64 -1.54 -11.05 -3.40
CA MET A 64 -1.51 -11.55 -2.02
C MET A 64 -1.51 -13.09 -1.90
N LEU A 65 -1.86 -13.82 -2.96
CA LEU A 65 -1.76 -15.28 -3.02
C LEU A 65 -0.42 -15.75 -3.59
N GLU A 66 0.19 -14.97 -4.47
CA GLU A 66 1.46 -15.28 -5.13
C GLU A 66 2.66 -15.10 -4.20
N LYS A 67 2.58 -14.13 -3.29
CA LYS A 67 3.70 -13.73 -2.44
C LYS A 67 3.23 -13.16 -1.12
N ASP A 68 4.06 -13.34 -0.10
CA ASP A 68 3.90 -12.72 1.20
C ASP A 68 4.48 -11.30 1.21
N TYR A 69 3.65 -10.33 1.62
CA TYR A 69 4.03 -8.92 1.72
C TYR A 69 3.94 -8.44 3.17
N ALA A 70 4.93 -7.65 3.58
CA ALA A 70 4.92 -6.98 4.86
C ALA A 70 4.19 -5.64 4.83
N ILE A 71 4.21 -4.97 3.67
CA ILE A 71 3.53 -3.70 3.44
C ILE A 71 2.68 -3.84 2.18
N ILE A 72 1.41 -3.45 2.27
CA ILE A 72 0.57 -3.22 1.09
C ILE A 72 0.25 -1.73 1.05
N HIS A 73 0.66 -1.06 -0.02
CA HIS A 73 0.35 0.32 -0.30
C HIS A 73 -0.66 0.37 -1.44
N ILE A 74 -1.84 0.93 -1.18
CA ILE A 74 -2.86 1.21 -2.20
C ILE A 74 -2.93 2.72 -2.40
N SER A 75 -2.75 3.15 -3.64
CA SER A 75 -2.89 4.54 -4.07
C SER A 75 -4.04 4.67 -5.05
N GLY A 76 -4.90 5.68 -4.87
CA GLY A 76 -6.06 5.85 -5.72
C GLY A 76 -7.12 6.75 -5.08
N HIS A 77 -8.32 6.64 -5.61
CA HIS A 77 -9.48 7.32 -5.04
C HIS A 77 -10.12 6.49 -3.93
N GLY A 78 -10.83 7.16 -3.03
CA GLY A 78 -11.50 6.52 -1.92
C GLY A 78 -12.57 7.42 -1.31
N GLU A 79 -13.49 6.77 -0.60
CA GLU A 79 -14.58 7.39 0.13
C GLU A 79 -14.75 6.69 1.48
N SER A 80 -15.63 7.20 2.35
CA SER A 80 -15.83 6.64 3.69
C SER A 80 -16.27 5.16 3.68
N GLU A 81 -16.84 4.68 2.59
CA GLU A 81 -17.34 3.30 2.44
C GLU A 81 -16.37 2.35 1.73
N GLY A 82 -15.27 2.83 1.16
CA GLY A 82 -14.37 1.97 0.41
C GLY A 82 -13.28 2.67 -0.39
N LEU A 83 -12.53 1.87 -1.15
CA LEU A 83 -11.56 2.35 -2.12
C LEU A 83 -12.08 2.13 -3.54
N ILE A 84 -11.67 2.97 -4.47
CA ILE A 84 -12.00 2.82 -5.88
C ILE A 84 -10.83 2.11 -6.57
N LEU A 85 -11.10 0.93 -7.10
CA LEU A 85 -10.20 0.17 -7.98
C LEU A 85 -10.75 0.18 -9.41
N GLU A 86 -10.02 -0.42 -10.34
CA GLU A 86 -10.49 -0.58 -11.72
C GLU A 86 -11.35 -1.85 -11.89
N ASP A 87 -12.38 -1.74 -12.74
CA ASP A 87 -13.04 -2.87 -13.38
C ASP A 87 -12.23 -3.35 -14.59
N GLU A 88 -12.65 -4.47 -15.22
CA GLU A 88 -12.00 -5.02 -16.41
C GLU A 88 -12.04 -4.10 -17.65
N ARG A 89 -12.73 -2.95 -17.56
CA ARG A 89 -12.81 -1.93 -18.61
C ARG A 89 -12.03 -0.66 -18.24
N GLY A 90 -11.28 -0.66 -17.12
CA GLY A 90 -10.54 0.50 -16.64
C GLY A 90 -11.45 1.63 -16.12
N ARG A 91 -12.65 1.28 -15.64
CA ARG A 91 -13.59 2.21 -15.00
C ARG A 91 -13.69 1.96 -13.51
N SER A 92 -14.24 2.93 -12.81
CA SER A 92 -14.37 2.93 -11.36
C SER A 92 -15.18 1.72 -10.86
N LEU A 93 -14.60 1.03 -9.88
CA LEU A 93 -15.26 -0.01 -9.11
C LEU A 93 -15.01 0.26 -7.63
N GLU A 94 -16.07 0.59 -6.90
CA GLU A 94 -16.00 0.76 -5.46
C GLU A 94 -15.86 -0.60 -4.77
N VAL A 95 -14.82 -0.73 -3.96
CA VAL A 95 -14.51 -1.92 -3.16
C VAL A 95 -14.85 -1.62 -1.70
N PRO A 96 -15.86 -2.30 -1.12
CA PRO A 96 -16.31 -2.00 0.23
C PRO A 96 -15.21 -2.17 1.29
N LYS A 97 -15.14 -1.25 2.25
CA LYS A 97 -14.16 -1.27 3.35
C LYS A 97 -14.14 -2.59 4.12
N GLN A 98 -15.31 -3.21 4.35
CA GLN A 98 -15.40 -4.48 5.06
C GLN A 98 -14.79 -5.64 4.25
N ALA A 99 -14.86 -5.58 2.91
CA ALA A 99 -14.23 -6.59 2.05
C ALA A 99 -12.71 -6.47 2.08
N LEU A 100 -12.19 -5.24 2.01
CA LEU A 100 -10.76 -4.93 2.13
C LEU A 100 -10.22 -5.36 3.50
N ALA A 101 -10.87 -4.97 4.59
CA ALA A 101 -10.42 -5.31 5.94
C ALA A 101 -10.36 -6.82 6.18
N LYS A 102 -11.38 -7.57 5.76
CA LYS A 102 -11.38 -9.04 5.83
C LYS A 102 -10.25 -9.66 5.00
N LEU A 103 -9.98 -9.11 3.83
CA LEU A 103 -8.88 -9.57 2.98
C LEU A 103 -7.52 -9.36 3.65
N PHE A 104 -7.28 -8.17 4.21
CA PHE A 104 -6.03 -7.86 4.92
C PHE A 104 -5.87 -8.69 6.18
N ALA A 105 -6.90 -8.77 7.02
CA ALA A 105 -6.90 -9.55 8.25
C ALA A 105 -6.55 -11.03 8.01
N ARG A 106 -7.07 -11.63 6.94
CA ARG A 106 -6.75 -13.02 6.57
C ARG A 106 -5.27 -13.23 6.26
N HIS A 107 -4.59 -12.24 5.68
CA HIS A 107 -3.16 -12.33 5.37
C HIS A 107 -2.29 -11.92 6.57
N ALA A 108 -2.76 -10.99 7.38
CA ALA A 108 -2.15 -10.65 8.67
C ALA A 108 -2.11 -11.85 9.61
N ALA A 109 -3.18 -12.66 9.64
CA ALA A 109 -3.25 -13.88 10.44
C ALA A 109 -2.20 -14.95 10.04
N LYS A 110 -1.62 -14.85 8.84
CA LYS A 110 -0.49 -15.70 8.41
C LYS A 110 0.87 -15.20 8.94
N GLY A 111 0.92 -13.99 9.53
CA GLY A 111 2.11 -13.41 10.14
C GLY A 111 2.99 -12.58 9.20
N HIS A 112 2.59 -12.41 7.94
CA HIS A 112 3.41 -11.72 6.94
C HIS A 112 3.07 -10.24 6.82
N LEU A 113 1.78 -9.89 6.78
CA LEU A 113 1.31 -8.52 6.61
C LEU A 113 1.39 -7.75 7.94
N ARG A 114 2.09 -6.62 7.94
CA ARG A 114 2.28 -5.74 9.12
C ARG A 114 1.64 -4.37 8.94
N CYS A 115 1.66 -3.85 7.71
CA CYS A 115 1.15 -2.51 7.39
C CYS A 115 0.27 -2.53 6.15
N VAL A 116 -0.84 -1.81 6.21
CA VAL A 116 -1.55 -1.33 5.02
C VAL A 116 -1.49 0.20 5.01
N LEU A 117 -0.98 0.75 3.92
CA LEU A 117 -0.96 2.19 3.65
C LEU A 117 -1.99 2.48 2.56
N LEU A 118 -3.02 3.23 2.90
CA LEU A 118 -4.17 3.51 2.06
C LEU A 118 -4.15 4.99 1.68
N ASN A 119 -3.41 5.31 0.63
CA ASN A 119 -3.25 6.67 0.12
C ASN A 119 -4.43 7.05 -0.78
N ALA A 120 -5.58 7.27 -0.13
CA ALA A 120 -6.85 7.59 -0.75
C ALA A 120 -7.72 8.38 0.24
N CYS A 121 -8.58 9.26 -0.26
CA CYS A 121 -9.48 10.07 0.58
C CYS A 121 -10.34 9.18 1.50
N TRP A 122 -10.56 9.63 2.74
CA TRP A 122 -11.41 8.96 3.75
C TRP A 122 -11.06 7.49 4.07
N SER A 123 -9.90 7.01 3.65
CA SER A 123 -9.48 5.61 3.79
C SER A 123 -9.18 5.19 5.24
N SER A 124 -9.06 6.13 6.18
CA SER A 124 -8.88 5.81 7.61
C SER A 124 -10.03 4.98 8.16
N SER A 125 -11.24 5.11 7.58
CA SER A 125 -12.43 4.33 7.96
C SER A 125 -12.23 2.81 7.84
N ILE A 126 -11.32 2.36 6.98
CA ILE A 126 -10.96 0.93 6.84
C ILE A 126 -10.15 0.48 8.05
N GLY A 127 -9.22 1.30 8.53
CA GLY A 127 -8.35 1.01 9.68
C GLY A 127 -9.11 0.96 11.01
N GLU A 128 -10.26 1.62 11.10
CA GLU A 128 -11.14 1.63 12.28
C GLU A 128 -11.93 0.32 12.44
N LEU A 129 -11.96 -0.54 11.42
CA LEU A 129 -12.68 -1.81 11.46
C LEU A 129 -12.01 -2.80 12.44
N PRO A 130 -12.80 -3.56 13.24
CA PRO A 130 -12.26 -4.51 14.21
C PRO A 130 -11.30 -5.55 13.61
N GLU A 131 -11.54 -5.94 12.35
CA GLU A 131 -10.69 -6.87 11.59
C GLU A 131 -9.25 -6.38 11.41
N MET A 132 -9.02 -5.07 11.44
CA MET A 132 -7.69 -4.46 11.25
C MET A 132 -6.84 -4.47 12.51
N LYS A 133 -7.38 -4.94 13.65
CA LYS A 133 -6.66 -4.98 14.92
C LYS A 133 -5.34 -5.75 14.79
N GLY A 134 -4.24 -5.10 15.16
CA GLY A 134 -2.89 -5.67 15.10
C GLY A 134 -2.12 -5.38 13.82
N LEU A 135 -2.75 -4.70 12.84
CA LEU A 135 -2.07 -4.10 11.70
C LEU A 135 -1.85 -2.62 11.92
N TYR A 136 -0.76 -2.09 11.39
CA TYR A 136 -0.66 -0.66 11.11
C TYR A 136 -1.55 -0.35 9.91
N ALA A 137 -2.66 0.33 10.14
CA ALA A 137 -3.56 0.79 9.09
C ALA A 137 -3.44 2.31 8.98
N ILE A 138 -2.66 2.76 8.00
CA ILE A 138 -2.42 4.18 7.74
C ILE A 138 -3.39 4.59 6.63
N GLY A 139 -4.26 5.56 6.91
CA GLY A 139 -5.24 6.06 5.96
C GLY A 139 -5.57 7.53 6.21
N MET A 140 -6.27 8.14 5.25
CA MET A 140 -6.57 9.57 5.27
C MET A 140 -7.93 9.81 5.92
N GLN A 141 -8.01 10.77 6.84
CA GLN A 141 -9.25 11.13 7.54
C GLN A 141 -10.18 12.01 6.71
N GLY A 142 -9.79 12.38 5.49
CA GLY A 142 -10.52 13.31 4.65
C GLY A 142 -9.83 13.49 3.30
N PRO A 143 -10.19 14.54 2.55
CA PRO A 143 -9.50 14.91 1.33
C PRO A 143 -8.02 15.19 1.59
N ILE A 144 -7.15 14.61 0.77
CA ILE A 144 -5.70 14.88 0.78
C ILE A 144 -5.31 15.53 -0.54
N SER A 145 -4.41 16.51 -0.48
CA SER A 145 -3.83 17.06 -1.71
C SER A 145 -2.81 16.09 -2.30
N ASP A 146 -2.70 16.04 -3.63
CA ASP A 146 -1.65 15.28 -4.32
C ASP A 146 -0.26 15.52 -3.71
N SER A 147 0.09 16.78 -3.44
CA SER A 147 1.38 17.10 -2.81
C SER A 147 1.53 16.50 -1.41
N GLY A 148 0.47 16.51 -0.60
CA GLY A 148 0.49 15.92 0.73
C GLY A 148 0.66 14.40 0.68
N ALA A 149 -0.09 13.75 -0.20
CA ALA A 149 0.00 12.31 -0.44
C ALA A 149 1.41 11.90 -0.90
N LEU A 150 2.00 12.66 -1.82
CA LEU A 150 3.34 12.39 -2.35
C LEU A 150 4.45 12.58 -1.31
N GLU A 151 4.39 13.64 -0.50
CA GLU A 151 5.42 13.90 0.52
C GLU A 151 5.28 12.95 1.71
N PHE A 152 4.06 12.51 2.04
CA PHE A 152 3.86 11.42 3.00
C PHE A 152 4.53 10.13 2.49
N SER A 153 4.22 9.69 1.27
CA SER A 153 4.85 8.50 0.69
C SER A 153 6.36 8.63 0.63
N ARG A 154 6.91 9.81 0.32
CA ARG A 154 8.35 10.06 0.38
C ARG A 154 8.92 9.77 1.77
N GLY A 155 8.41 10.45 2.80
CA GLY A 155 8.93 10.33 4.16
C GLY A 155 8.82 8.90 4.69
N PHE A 156 7.67 8.26 4.45
CA PHE A 156 7.43 6.87 4.85
C PHE A 156 8.48 5.93 4.25
N TYR A 157 8.70 5.97 2.92
CA TYR A 157 9.67 5.08 2.28
C TYR A 157 11.13 5.48 2.51
N ASP A 158 11.43 6.75 2.78
CA ASP A 158 12.77 7.18 3.21
C ASP A 158 13.12 6.53 4.57
N ALA A 159 12.17 6.54 5.52
CA ALA A 159 12.34 5.91 6.83
C ALA A 159 12.46 4.38 6.72
N ILE A 160 11.54 3.73 5.99
CA ILE A 160 11.59 2.28 5.77
C ILE A 160 12.88 1.86 5.03
N GLY A 161 13.32 2.63 4.03
CA GLY A 161 14.59 2.40 3.32
C GLY A 161 15.84 2.65 4.18
N ALA A 162 15.72 3.48 5.22
CA ALA A 162 16.75 3.69 6.23
C ALA A 162 16.81 2.56 7.27
N GLY A 163 15.85 1.63 7.27
CA GLY A 163 15.77 0.50 8.21
C GLY A 163 14.95 0.78 9.47
N GLU A 164 14.22 1.90 9.51
CA GLU A 164 13.29 2.20 10.59
C GLU A 164 12.07 1.26 10.54
N ASP A 165 11.41 1.09 11.68
CA ASP A 165 10.17 0.32 11.74
C ASP A 165 8.94 1.15 11.28
N ILE A 166 7.79 0.50 11.17
CA ILE A 166 6.56 1.14 10.67
C ILE A 166 6.09 2.25 11.62
N ALA A 167 6.33 2.13 12.93
CA ALA A 167 5.89 3.12 13.90
C ALA A 167 6.72 4.40 13.84
N ALA A 168 8.02 4.30 13.52
CA ALA A 168 8.89 5.46 13.31
C ALA A 168 8.71 6.09 11.91
N ALA A 169 8.21 5.33 10.94
CA ALA A 169 7.96 5.80 9.58
C ALA A 169 6.62 6.55 9.40
N TYR A 170 5.73 6.51 10.41
CA TYR A 170 4.43 7.19 10.45
C TYR A 170 4.46 8.39 11.41
#